data_AF-A0A7V9ZRY4-F1
#
_entry.id   AF-A0A7V9ZRY4-F1
#
_cell.length_a   1.000
_cell.length_b   1.000
_cell.length_c   1.000
_cell.angle_alpha   90.00
_cell.angle_beta   90.00
_cell.angle_gamma   90.00
#
_symmetry.space_group_name_H-M   'P 1'
#
loop_
_entity.id
_entity.type
_entity.pdbx_description
1 polymer ?
#
loop_
_entity_poly.entity_id
_entity_poly.type
_entity_poly.pdbx_seq_one_letter_code
_entity_poly.pdbx_strand_id
1 'polypeptide(L)'
;MLKKLSLLLIFSLLFGSVAVYAKSDKASYYGGTMAAFKDAKKEVKGRLVATDEKELQFIYEKNQIASIPYANFIDIEYGQKSGRRIGAAVATTILLGPLGLLTLFSKKQKHFVTIGFTDEAGKEQVAVFKIDKDMVRTFLPILEARSGKKVEYQSKGAEKKATGK
;
A
#
# COMPACT_ATOMS: atom_id res chain seq x y z
N MET A 1 22.06 -35.87 36.53
CA MET A 1 20.88 -35.13 36.02
C MET A 1 21.22 -33.86 35.25
N LEU A 2 22.37 -33.22 35.47
CA LEU A 2 22.79 -31.96 34.81
C LEU A 2 22.98 -32.06 33.27
N LYS A 3 23.42 -33.23 32.76
CA LYS A 3 23.63 -33.44 31.31
C LYS A 3 22.33 -33.47 30.48
N LYS A 4 21.19 -33.85 31.08
CA LYS A 4 19.89 -33.85 30.39
C LYS A 4 19.28 -32.44 30.28
N LEU A 5 19.64 -31.54 31.20
CA LEU A 5 19.18 -30.15 31.20
C LEU A 5 19.90 -29.31 30.13
N SER A 6 21.16 -29.62 29.84
CA SER A 6 21.92 -28.96 28.78
C SER A 6 21.42 -29.30 27.36
N LEU A 7 20.84 -30.49 27.17
CA LEU A 7 20.30 -30.89 25.86
C LEU A 7 18.94 -30.23 25.57
N LEU A 8 18.16 -29.92 26.61
CA LEU A 8 16.87 -29.23 26.47
C LEU A 8 17.03 -27.74 26.12
N LEU A 9 18.10 -27.10 26.61
CA LEU A 9 18.37 -25.68 26.35
C LEU A 9 18.87 -25.43 24.92
N ILE A 10 19.53 -26.40 24.29
CA ILE A 10 20.04 -26.29 22.91
C ILE A 10 18.92 -26.52 21.88
N PHE A 11 17.87 -27.27 22.24
CA PHE A 11 16.74 -27.52 21.33
C PHE A 11 15.80 -26.31 21.18
N SER A 12 15.74 -25.40 22.16
CA SER A 12 14.84 -24.24 22.09
C SER A 12 15.38 -23.05 21.25
N LEU A 13 16.66 -23.07 20.86
CA LEU A 13 17.26 -22.00 20.05
C LEU A 13 17.15 -22.22 18.53
N LEU A 14 16.66 -23.37 18.06
CA LEU A 14 16.55 -23.69 16.63
C LEU A 14 15.23 -23.27 15.97
N PHE A 15 14.28 -22.72 16.74
CA PHE A 15 13.00 -22.20 16.23
C PHE A 15 12.94 -20.67 16.25
N GLY A 16 14.06 -20.00 16.00
CA GLY A 16 14.04 -18.60 15.57
C GLY A 16 13.36 -18.50 14.21
N SER A 17 12.02 -18.37 14.18
CA SER A 17 11.30 -18.04 12.97
C SER A 17 11.78 -16.67 12.49
N VAL A 18 12.71 -16.65 11.53
CA VAL A 18 12.96 -15.47 10.73
C VAL A 18 11.67 -15.24 9.96
N ALA A 19 10.79 -14.41 10.51
CA ALA A 19 9.65 -13.89 9.78
C ALA A 19 10.22 -13.04 8.66
N VAL A 20 10.43 -13.67 7.50
CA VAL A 20 10.70 -12.96 6.25
C VAL A 20 9.47 -12.09 6.03
N TYR A 21 9.61 -10.79 6.30
CA TYR A 21 8.60 -9.79 5.95
C TYR A 21 8.52 -9.80 4.42
N ALA A 22 7.61 -10.60 3.86
CA ALA A 22 7.29 -10.55 2.45
C ALA A 22 6.86 -9.11 2.15
N LYS A 23 7.61 -8.42 1.29
CA LYS A 23 7.30 -7.06 0.85
C LYS A 23 5.92 -7.09 0.19
N SER A 24 4.93 -6.45 0.82
CA SER A 24 3.56 -6.49 0.28
C SER A 24 3.52 -5.81 -1.07
N ASP A 25 3.01 -6.52 -2.08
CA ASP A 25 2.72 -6.03 -3.42
C ASP A 25 1.22 -5.77 -3.61
N LYS A 26 0.41 -5.94 -2.55
CA LYS A 26 -1.05 -5.83 -2.62
C LYS A 26 -1.48 -4.41 -2.92
N ALA A 27 -2.36 -4.31 -3.90
CA ALA A 27 -2.99 -3.07 -4.30
C ALA A 27 -4.41 -3.31 -4.79
N SER A 28 -5.14 -2.23 -5.03
CA SER A 28 -6.40 -2.30 -5.75
C SER A 28 -6.53 -1.07 -6.62
N TYR A 29 -6.92 -1.25 -7.88
CA TYR A 29 -7.38 -0.14 -8.69
C TYR A 29 -8.68 0.38 -8.08
N TYR A 30 -8.65 1.60 -7.59
CA TYR A 30 -9.72 2.23 -6.83
C TYR A 30 -10.58 3.16 -7.71
N GLY A 31 -10.02 3.66 -8.81
CA GLY A 31 -10.71 4.53 -9.77
C GLY A 31 -9.74 5.22 -10.71
N GLY A 32 -10.26 6.09 -11.57
CA GLY A 32 -9.51 6.72 -12.65
C GLY A 32 -10.17 6.46 -14.00
N THR A 33 -9.41 6.64 -15.07
CA THR A 33 -9.89 6.62 -16.46
C THR A 33 -9.23 5.51 -17.29
N MET A 34 -8.51 4.57 -16.67
CA MET A 34 -7.91 3.44 -17.37
C MET A 34 -8.96 2.61 -18.12
N ALA A 35 -8.77 2.45 -19.43
CA ALA A 35 -9.70 1.73 -20.29
C ALA A 35 -9.96 0.28 -19.86
N ALA A 36 -8.94 -0.40 -19.31
CA ALA A 36 -9.04 -1.76 -18.78
C ALA A 36 -10.09 -1.91 -17.67
N PHE A 37 -10.47 -0.81 -17.00
CA PHE A 37 -11.38 -0.81 -15.85
C PHE A 37 -12.62 0.06 -16.08
N LYS A 38 -12.94 0.42 -17.34
CA LYS A 38 -14.09 1.28 -17.67
C LYS A 38 -15.43 0.78 -17.11
N ASP A 39 -15.59 -0.54 -17.03
CA ASP A 39 -16.82 -1.20 -16.56
C ASP A 39 -16.78 -1.59 -15.07
N ALA A 40 -15.69 -1.25 -14.37
CA ALA A 40 -15.50 -1.62 -12.97
C ALA A 40 -16.43 -0.80 -12.06
N LYS A 41 -17.42 -1.46 -11.46
CA LYS A 41 -18.35 -0.84 -10.50
C LYS A 41 -17.80 -0.76 -9.07
N LYS A 42 -16.71 -1.47 -8.79
CA LYS A 42 -16.05 -1.59 -7.48
C LYS A 42 -14.54 -1.61 -7.67
N GLU A 43 -13.79 -1.43 -6.58
CA GLU A 43 -12.33 -1.58 -6.63
C GLU A 43 -11.93 -2.95 -7.17
N VAL A 44 -10.98 -2.96 -8.10
CA VAL A 44 -10.42 -4.19 -8.68
C VAL A 44 -9.19 -4.56 -7.85
N LYS A 45 -9.21 -5.74 -7.24
CA LYS A 45 -8.10 -6.20 -6.40
C LYS A 45 -7.00 -6.81 -7.24
N GLY A 46 -5.76 -6.58 -6.84
CA GLY A 46 -4.60 -7.10 -7.55
C GLY A 46 -3.30 -6.80 -6.82
N ARG A 47 -2.23 -6.69 -7.60
CA ARG A 47 -0.90 -6.39 -7.12
C ARG A 47 -0.21 -5.40 -8.04
N LEU A 48 0.53 -4.46 -7.46
CA LEU A 48 1.35 -3.52 -8.21
C LEU A 48 2.80 -4.00 -8.22
N VAL A 49 3.33 -4.19 -9.42
CA VAL A 49 4.70 -4.62 -9.68
C VAL A 49 5.44 -3.45 -10.32
N ALA A 50 6.32 -2.83 -9.53
CA ALA A 50 7.18 -1.73 -9.98
C ALA A 50 8.63 -2.17 -10.25
N THR A 51 8.90 -3.48 -10.25
CA THR A 51 10.24 -4.03 -10.48
C THR A 51 10.62 -4.09 -11.95
N ASP A 52 9.63 -4.11 -12.86
CA ASP A 52 9.87 -3.99 -14.29
C ASP A 52 10.58 -2.66 -14.60
N GLU A 53 11.44 -2.67 -15.60
CA GLU A 53 12.29 -1.53 -15.92
C GLU A 53 11.58 -0.42 -16.69
N LYS A 54 10.53 -0.76 -17.44
CA LYS A 54 9.88 0.12 -18.41
C LYS A 54 8.47 0.52 -18.00
N GLU A 55 7.77 -0.33 -17.27
CA GLU A 55 6.38 -0.12 -16.95
C GLU A 55 6.01 -0.45 -15.50
N LEU A 56 5.02 0.28 -15.00
CA LEU A 56 4.30 -0.10 -13.79
C LEU A 56 3.21 -1.10 -14.19
N GLN A 57 3.27 -2.31 -13.67
CA GLN A 57 2.29 -3.35 -13.96
C GLN A 57 1.30 -3.50 -12.80
N PHE A 58 0.02 -3.52 -13.13
CA PHE A 58 -1.04 -3.96 -12.24
C PHE A 58 -1.53 -5.34 -12.67
N ILE A 59 -1.21 -6.35 -11.86
CA ILE A 59 -1.64 -7.72 -12.09
C ILE A 59 -2.95 -7.94 -11.34
N TYR A 60 -4.02 -8.22 -12.07
CA TYR A 60 -5.36 -8.40 -11.54
C TYR A 60 -5.99 -9.70 -12.06
N GLU A 61 -7.24 -9.95 -11.68
CA GLU A 61 -8.11 -11.06 -12.10
C GLU A 61 -7.48 -12.10 -13.05
N LYS A 62 -7.24 -13.32 -12.56
CA LYS A 62 -6.66 -14.42 -13.36
C LYS A 62 -5.33 -14.05 -14.07
N ASN A 63 -4.50 -13.22 -13.44
CA ASN A 63 -3.21 -12.74 -13.95
C ASN A 63 -3.29 -11.89 -15.22
N GLN A 64 -4.41 -11.19 -15.44
CA GLN A 64 -4.45 -10.11 -16.41
C GLN A 64 -3.51 -8.98 -15.97
N ILE A 65 -2.92 -8.28 -16.95
CA ILE A 65 -1.94 -7.23 -16.71
C ILE A 65 -2.44 -5.95 -17.38
N ALA A 66 -2.55 -4.88 -16.60
CA ALA A 66 -2.68 -3.52 -17.10
C ALA A 66 -1.38 -2.78 -16.79
N SER A 67 -0.75 -2.18 -17.79
CA SER A 67 0.55 -1.53 -17.67
C SER A 67 0.46 -0.04 -17.95
N ILE A 68 1.30 0.74 -17.25
CA ILE A 68 1.53 2.15 -17.54
C ILE A 68 3.04 2.34 -17.72
N PRO A 69 3.53 2.68 -18.92
CA PRO A 69 4.95 2.98 -19.13
C PRO A 69 5.40 4.15 -18.25
N TYR A 70 6.55 4.02 -17.59
CA TYR A 70 7.07 5.10 -16.73
C TYR A 70 7.36 6.38 -17.51
N ALA A 71 7.75 6.25 -18.78
CA ALA A 71 7.98 7.37 -19.68
C ALA A 71 6.71 8.22 -19.92
N ASN A 72 5.52 7.64 -19.73
CA ASN A 72 4.24 8.31 -19.95
C ASN A 72 3.69 8.95 -18.67
N PHE A 73 4.38 8.84 -17.53
CA PHE A 73 3.93 9.48 -16.29
C PHE A 73 4.01 11.01 -16.44
N ILE A 74 2.94 11.69 -16.04
CA ILE A 74 2.84 13.15 -15.97
C ILE A 74 3.20 13.59 -14.55
N ASP A 75 2.49 13.03 -13.57
CA ASP A 75 2.63 13.32 -12.15
C ASP A 75 2.42 12.06 -11.29
N ILE A 76 2.82 12.15 -10.02
CA ILE A 76 2.55 11.14 -9.01
C ILE A 76 2.09 11.86 -7.74
N GLU A 77 0.93 11.49 -7.21
CA GLU A 77 0.41 12.04 -5.97
C GLU A 77 0.18 10.94 -4.94
N TYR A 78 0.57 11.19 -3.69
CA TYR A 78 0.32 10.31 -2.56
C TYR A 78 -0.64 10.95 -1.54
N GLY A 79 -1.69 10.21 -1.22
CA GLY A 79 -2.75 10.62 -0.31
C GLY A 79 -3.07 9.61 0.79
N GLN A 80 -3.60 10.12 1.90
CA GLN A 80 -4.10 9.29 3.01
C GLN A 80 -5.53 9.64 3.35
N LYS A 81 -6.44 8.63 3.32
CA LYS A 81 -7.82 8.80 3.79
C LYS A 81 -8.03 8.03 5.08
N SER A 82 -8.42 8.74 6.13
CA SER A 82 -8.78 8.13 7.41
C SER A 82 -10.27 7.74 7.39
N GLY A 83 -10.59 6.46 7.59
CA GLY A 83 -11.98 6.02 7.72
C GLY A 83 -12.61 6.61 8.97
N ARG A 84 -13.63 7.45 8.82
CA ARG A 84 -14.26 8.18 9.93
C ARG A 84 -15.29 7.28 10.60
N ARG A 85 -14.89 6.50 11.62
CA ARG A 85 -15.80 5.84 12.58
C ARG A 85 -15.80 6.57 13.94
N ILE A 86 -15.62 7.89 13.94
CA ILE A 86 -15.57 8.68 15.18
C ILE A 86 -16.86 8.50 15.99
N GLY A 87 -18.03 8.47 15.35
CA GLY A 87 -19.31 8.27 16.04
C GLY A 87 -19.45 6.90 16.72
N ALA A 88 -18.96 5.83 16.09
CA ALA A 88 -19.03 4.49 16.68
C ALA A 88 -18.01 4.31 17.81
N ALA A 89 -16.78 4.81 17.63
CA ALA A 89 -15.72 4.67 18.63
C ALA A 89 -16.05 5.39 19.95
N VAL A 90 -16.62 6.59 19.89
CA VAL A 90 -17.08 7.33 21.10
C VAL A 90 -18.17 6.57 21.85
N ALA A 91 -19.15 6.03 21.13
CA ALA A 91 -20.21 5.20 21.74
C ALA A 91 -19.64 3.92 22.38
N THR A 92 -18.67 3.28 21.73
CA THR A 92 -18.05 2.04 22.23
C THR A 92 -17.12 2.29 23.42
N THR A 93 -16.42 3.43 23.48
CA THR A 93 -15.60 3.83 24.63
C THR A 93 -16.43 4.09 25.88
N ILE A 94 -17.60 4.71 25.74
CA ILE A 94 -18.53 4.92 26.85
C ILE A 94 -19.04 3.56 27.37
N LEU A 95 -19.31 2.62 26.46
CA LEU A 95 -19.86 1.31 26.82
C LEU A 95 -18.83 0.34 27.44
N LEU A 96 -17.55 0.41 27.03
CA LEU A 96 -16.51 -0.55 27.42
C LEU A 96 -15.53 -0.03 28.48
N GLY A 97 -15.68 1.22 28.94
CA GLY A 97 -14.82 1.80 29.97
C GLY A 97 -13.32 1.78 29.59
N PRO A 98 -12.39 1.50 30.53
CA PRO A 98 -10.94 1.52 30.30
C PRO A 98 -10.45 0.60 29.17
N LEU A 99 -11.19 -0.47 28.84
CA LEU A 99 -10.86 -1.37 27.73
C LEU A 99 -11.27 -0.80 26.36
N GLY A 100 -12.25 0.10 26.33
CA GLY A 100 -12.63 0.84 25.14
C GLY A 100 -11.50 1.74 24.61
N LEU A 101 -10.64 2.26 25.49
CA LEU A 101 -9.46 3.05 25.11
C LEU A 101 -8.49 2.25 24.22
N LEU A 102 -8.36 0.93 24.41
CA LEU A 102 -7.51 0.07 23.57
C LEU A 102 -8.03 -0.01 22.12
N THR A 103 -9.34 0.11 21.92
CA THR A 103 -9.95 0.10 20.57
C THR A 103 -9.69 1.39 19.79
N LEU A 104 -9.31 2.47 20.48
CA LEU A 104 -9.04 3.78 19.87
C LEU A 104 -7.72 3.79 19.06
N PHE A 105 -6.78 2.91 19.38
CA PHE A 105 -5.42 2.92 18.82
C PHE A 105 -5.26 2.20 17.47
N SER A 106 -6.28 1.51 16.95
CA SER A 106 -6.15 0.69 15.72
C SER A 106 -6.69 1.37 14.44
N LYS A 107 -6.57 2.71 14.32
CA LYS A 107 -7.07 3.44 13.14
C LYS A 107 -6.23 3.14 11.89
N LYS A 108 -6.66 2.18 11.07
CA LYS A 108 -6.04 1.88 9.76
C LYS A 108 -6.34 3.02 8.78
N GLN A 109 -5.30 3.75 8.37
CA GLN A 109 -5.39 4.71 7.28
C GLN A 109 -5.30 3.97 5.96
N LYS A 110 -6.10 4.39 4.97
CA LYS A 110 -5.97 3.92 3.60
C LYS A 110 -4.95 4.78 2.88
N HIS A 111 -4.08 4.14 2.11
CA HIS A 111 -3.01 4.79 1.36
C HIS A 111 -3.37 4.76 -0.12
N PHE A 112 -3.28 5.91 -0.78
CA PHE A 112 -3.60 6.05 -2.19
C PHE A 112 -2.41 6.63 -2.93
N VAL A 113 -2.18 6.10 -4.12
CA VAL A 113 -1.27 6.66 -5.12
C VAL A 113 -2.09 6.97 -6.36
N THR A 114 -2.08 8.22 -6.77
CA THR A 114 -2.66 8.69 -8.03
C THR A 114 -1.53 8.90 -9.02
N ILE A 115 -1.71 8.41 -10.24
CA ILE A 115 -0.75 8.56 -11.33
C ILE A 115 -1.50 9.21 -12.48
N GLY A 116 -1.15 10.45 -12.82
CA GLY A 116 -1.46 11.04 -14.12
C GLY A 116 -0.53 10.48 -15.18
N PHE A 117 -1.05 10.07 -16.33
CA PHE A 117 -0.25 9.54 -17.44
C PHE A 117 -0.90 9.79 -18.80
N THR A 118 -0.12 9.69 -19.89
CA THR A 118 -0.66 9.70 -21.26
C THR A 118 -0.90 8.29 -21.78
N ASP A 119 -2.05 8.04 -22.38
CA ASP A 119 -2.30 6.79 -23.12
C ASP A 119 -1.58 6.76 -24.48
N GLU A 120 -1.72 5.64 -25.20
CA GLU A 120 -1.13 5.44 -26.53
C GLU A 120 -1.62 6.45 -27.57
N ALA A 121 -2.80 7.05 -27.37
CA ALA A 121 -3.33 8.11 -28.22
C ALA A 121 -2.88 9.52 -27.78
N GLY A 122 -2.00 9.61 -26.78
CA GLY A 122 -1.51 10.88 -26.23
C GLY A 122 -2.52 11.62 -25.36
N LYS A 123 -3.63 10.97 -24.96
CA LYS A 123 -4.63 11.59 -24.08
C LYS A 123 -4.25 11.40 -22.62
N GLU A 124 -4.50 12.43 -21.82
CA GLU A 124 -4.30 12.37 -20.38
C GLU A 124 -5.29 11.41 -19.73
N GLN A 125 -4.78 10.58 -18.85
CA GLN A 125 -5.49 9.57 -18.08
C GLN A 125 -5.02 9.62 -16.62
N VAL A 126 -5.84 9.06 -15.74
CA VAL A 126 -5.53 8.97 -14.32
C VAL A 126 -5.75 7.54 -13.84
N ALA A 127 -4.83 7.03 -13.03
CA ALA A 127 -4.98 5.77 -12.31
C ALA A 127 -4.85 6.00 -10.80
N VAL A 128 -5.86 5.61 -10.03
CA VAL A 128 -5.86 5.72 -8.57
C VAL A 128 -5.75 4.31 -7.98
N PHE A 129 -4.64 4.04 -7.32
CA PHE A 129 -4.39 2.78 -6.63
C PHE A 129 -4.48 2.94 -5.12
N LYS A 130 -5.26 2.08 -4.47
CA LYS A 130 -5.16 1.88 -3.02
C LYS A 130 -4.05 0.86 -2.76
N ILE A 131 -3.04 1.25 -2.00
CA ILE A 131 -1.88 0.40 -1.69
C ILE A 131 -1.79 0.05 -0.20
N ASP A 132 -1.06 -1.03 0.11
CA ASP A 132 -0.75 -1.40 1.49
C ASP A 132 0.25 -0.41 2.13
N LYS A 133 0.12 -0.22 3.45
CA LYS A 133 0.99 0.68 4.23
C LYS A 133 2.48 0.33 4.07
N ASP A 134 2.79 -0.96 4.10
CA ASP A 134 4.16 -1.45 4.09
C ASP A 134 4.83 -1.27 2.71
N MET A 135 4.03 -1.12 1.65
CA MET A 135 4.50 -0.85 0.30
C MET A 135 5.00 0.61 0.16
N VAL A 136 4.34 1.57 0.79
CA VAL A 136 4.53 3.03 0.58
C VAL A 136 6.00 3.46 0.54
N ARG A 137 6.77 3.09 1.58
CA ARG A 137 8.17 3.51 1.76
C ARG A 137 9.10 3.04 0.65
N THR A 138 8.74 1.95 -0.01
CA THR A 138 9.58 1.32 -1.03
C THR A 138 9.06 1.58 -2.43
N PHE A 139 7.75 1.72 -2.60
CA PHE A 139 7.10 1.88 -3.89
C PHE A 139 7.25 3.31 -4.41
N LEU A 140 7.01 4.32 -3.56
CA LEU A 140 7.10 5.72 -3.99
C LEU A 140 8.48 6.09 -4.54
N PRO A 141 9.62 5.75 -3.88
CA PRO A 141 10.94 6.05 -4.44
C PRO A 141 11.24 5.31 -5.74
N ILE A 142 10.70 4.10 -5.92
CA ILE A 142 10.85 3.36 -7.18
C ILE A 142 10.12 4.10 -8.30
N LEU A 143 8.88 4.54 -8.07
CA LEU A 143 8.16 5.33 -9.05
C LEU A 143 8.91 6.62 -9.41
N GLU A 144 9.46 7.33 -8.41
CA GLU A 144 10.26 8.53 -8.68
C GLU A 144 11.49 8.22 -9.53
N ALA A 145 12.24 7.18 -9.17
CA ALA A 145 13.46 6.81 -9.87
C ALA A 145 13.20 6.33 -11.30
N ARG A 146 12.13 5.58 -11.52
CA ARG A 146 11.79 5.02 -12.84
C ARG A 146 11.14 6.04 -13.77
N SER A 147 10.29 6.93 -13.26
CA SER A 147 9.59 7.94 -14.07
C SER A 147 10.30 9.29 -14.16
N GLY A 148 11.23 9.58 -13.24
CA GLY A 148 11.82 10.90 -13.09
C GLY A 148 10.87 11.95 -12.50
N LYS A 149 9.65 11.58 -12.10
CA LYS A 149 8.66 12.47 -11.47
C LYS A 149 8.80 12.45 -9.96
N LYS A 150 8.56 13.59 -9.32
CA LYS A 150 8.50 13.66 -7.85
C LYS A 150 7.10 13.35 -7.36
N VAL A 151 7.04 12.69 -6.19
CA VAL A 151 5.78 12.39 -5.53
C VAL A 151 5.31 13.64 -4.78
N GLU A 152 4.13 14.11 -5.14
CA GLU A 152 3.43 15.16 -4.40
C GLU A 152 2.65 14.57 -3.24
N TYR A 153 2.76 15.18 -2.06
CA TYR A 153 2.12 14.69 -0.84
C TYR A 153 0.91 15.57 -0.50
N GLN A 154 -0.28 14.98 -0.40
CA GLN A 154 -1.51 15.70 -0.03
C GLN A 154 -1.45 16.42 1.33
N SER A 155 -0.53 16.02 2.21
CA SER A 155 -0.31 16.69 3.50
C SER A 155 1.06 16.36 4.07
N LYS A 156 1.57 17.24 4.95
CA LYS A 156 2.79 16.99 5.74
C LYS A 156 2.73 15.69 6.56
N GLY A 157 1.54 15.31 7.03
CA GLY A 157 1.33 14.04 7.74
C GLY A 157 1.47 12.81 6.83
N ALA A 158 1.09 12.94 5.56
CA ALA A 158 1.27 11.91 4.55
C ALA A 158 2.76 11.74 4.20
N GLU A 159 3.47 12.85 3.99
CA GLU A 159 4.90 12.90 3.72
C GLU A 159 5.72 12.22 4.84
N LYS A 160 5.53 12.64 6.10
CA LYS A 160 6.22 12.08 7.27
C LYS A 160 6.08 10.56 7.37
N LYS A 161 4.90 10.03 7.09
CA LYS A 161 4.66 8.58 7.15
C LYS A 161 5.28 7.82 5.98
N ALA A 162 5.28 8.43 4.79
CA ALA A 162 5.86 7.87 3.59
C ALA A 162 7.40 7.87 3.61
N THR A 163 8.01 8.92 4.15
CA THR A 163 9.48 9.08 4.18
C THR A 163 10.11 8.62 5.49
N GLY A 164 9.34 8.58 6.58
CA GLY A 164 9.84 8.27 7.92
C GLY A 164 10.57 9.42 8.62
N LYS A 165 10.59 10.62 8.03
CA LYS A 165 11.19 11.84 8.60
C LYS A 165 10.16 12.64 9.43
#